data_AF-A0A1E3Q415-F1
#
_entry.id   AF-A0A1E3Q415-F1
#
_cell.length_a   1.000
_cell.length_b   1.000
_cell.length_c   1.000
_cell.angle_alpha   90.00
_cell.angle_beta   90.00
_cell.angle_gamma   90.00
#
_symmetry.space_group_name_H-M   'P 1'
#
loop_
_entity.id
_entity.type
_entity.pdbx_description
1 polymer ?
#
loop_
_entity_poly.entity_id
_entity_poly.type
_entity_poly.pdbx_seq_one_letter_code
_entity_poly.pdbx_strand_id
1 'polypeptide(L)'
;EARISLAIQAIDRGQIQSNRLAAKTYKVDRTTLKRRREGITSRRDSTPNNLKLTRNDLDSRGFSPRLASVEDMANQLLVTRTGGKVGK
;
A
#
# COMPACT_ATOMS: atom_id res chain seq x y z
N GLU A 1 -2.13 3.05 -12.74
CA GLU A 1 -1.38 1.79 -12.68
C GLU A 1 -1.70 0.77 -13.77
N ALA A 2 -2.90 0.75 -14.35
CA ALA A 2 -3.33 -0.26 -15.34
C ALA A 2 -2.33 -0.56 -16.48
N ARG A 3 -1.71 0.47 -17.09
CA ARG A 3 -0.71 0.30 -18.16
C ARG A 3 0.56 -0.40 -17.69
N ILE A 4 0.98 -0.16 -16.45
CA ILE A 4 2.15 -0.83 -15.86
C ILE A 4 1.82 -2.30 -15.63
N SER A 5 0.63 -2.60 -15.08
CA SER A 5 0.17 -3.98 -14.91
C SER A 5 0.09 -4.75 -16.23
N LEU A 6 -0.40 -4.12 -17.30
CA LEU A 6 -0.41 -4.70 -18.65
C LEU A 6 1.01 -4.96 -19.18
N ALA A 7 1.93 -4.02 -18.98
CA ALA A 7 3.32 -4.17 -19.39
C ALA A 7 4.04 -5.31 -18.65
N ILE A 8 3.74 -5.50 -17.35
CA ILE A 8 4.24 -6.62 -16.55
C ILE A 8 3.69 -7.94 -17.10
N GLN A 9 2.37 -8.03 -17.30
CA GLN A 9 1.75 -9.23 -17.86
C GLN A 9 2.31 -9.60 -19.23
N ALA A 10 2.59 -8.62 -20.10
CA ALA A 10 3.19 -8.87 -21.41
C ALA A 10 4.60 -9.46 -21.31
N ILE A 11 5.38 -9.05 -20.30
CA ILE A 11 6.70 -9.62 -20.02
C ILE A 11 6.55 -11.04 -19.48
N ASP A 12 5.69 -11.23 -18.48
CA ASP A 12 5.52 -12.53 -17.80
C ASP A 12 4.93 -13.60 -18.73
N ARG A 13 4.07 -13.19 -19.69
CA ARG A 13 3.53 -14.06 -20.74
C ARG A 13 4.50 -14.29 -21.90
N GLY A 14 5.71 -13.73 -21.86
CA GLY A 14 6.72 -13.88 -22.91
C GLY A 14 6.41 -13.12 -24.21
N GLN A 15 5.38 -12.27 -24.24
CA GLN A 15 5.04 -11.45 -25.41
C GLN A 15 6.12 -10.39 -25.68
N ILE A 16 6.77 -9.90 -24.62
CA ILE A 16 7.87 -8.95 -24.70
C ILE A 16 9.01 -9.37 -23.79
N GLN A 17 10.17 -9.69 -24.37
CA GLN A 17 11.34 -10.16 -23.61
C GLN A 17 12.14 -9.02 -22.92
N SER A 18 11.89 -7.76 -23.27
CA SER A 18 12.66 -6.63 -22.77
C SER A 18 11.82 -5.62 -22.00
N ASN A 19 12.24 -5.31 -20.77
CA ASN A 19 11.68 -4.20 -19.97
C ASN A 19 11.69 -2.87 -20.74
N ARG A 20 12.71 -2.63 -21.59
CA ARG A 20 12.80 -1.41 -22.39
C ARG A 20 11.74 -1.38 -23.49
N LEU A 21 11.52 -2.51 -24.15
CA LEU A 21 10.52 -2.63 -25.20
C LEU A 21 9.10 -2.54 -24.62
N ALA A 22 8.85 -3.17 -23.48
CA ALA A 22 7.56 -3.09 -22.79
C ALA A 22 7.25 -1.66 -22.35
N ALA A 23 8.24 -0.97 -21.76
CA ALA A 23 8.10 0.43 -21.38
C ALA A 23 7.71 1.34 -22.57
N LYS A 24 8.39 1.16 -23.71
CA LYS A 24 8.10 1.91 -24.94
C LYS A 24 6.71 1.58 -25.50
N THR A 25 6.35 0.29 -25.56
CA THR A 25 5.09 -0.21 -26.15
C THR A 25 3.89 0.28 -25.36
N TYR A 26 3.94 0.19 -24.03
CA TYR A 26 2.84 0.59 -23.15
C TYR A 26 2.91 2.06 -22.71
N LYS A 27 3.88 2.82 -23.24
CA LYS A 27 4.13 4.24 -22.93
C LYS A 27 4.18 4.48 -21.41
N VAL A 28 5.01 3.69 -20.72
CA VAL A 28 5.27 3.78 -19.28
C VAL A 28 6.76 4.02 -19.03
N ASP A 29 7.09 4.71 -17.95
CA ASP A 29 8.48 4.91 -17.57
C ASP A 29 9.19 3.60 -17.24
N ARG A 30 10.40 3.44 -17.77
CA ARG A 30 11.18 2.21 -17.61
C ARG A 30 11.56 1.94 -16.15
N THR A 31 11.85 3.00 -15.40
CA THR A 31 12.18 2.95 -13.96
C THR A 31 10.96 2.55 -13.14
N THR A 32 9.80 3.12 -13.45
CA THR A 32 8.53 2.77 -12.80
C THR A 32 8.14 1.32 -13.07
N LEU A 33 8.28 0.85 -14.33
CA LEU A 33 8.03 -0.55 -14.68
C LEU A 33 8.97 -1.50 -13.93
N LYS A 34 10.26 -1.18 -13.86
CA LYS A 34 11.25 -1.97 -13.11
C LYS A 34 10.87 -2.07 -11.62
N ARG A 35 10.62 -0.94 -10.97
CA ARG A 35 10.22 -0.89 -9.55
C ARG A 35 8.96 -1.71 -9.28
N ARG A 36 7.97 -1.63 -10.16
CA ARG A 36 6.71 -2.37 -10.00
C ARG A 36 6.90 -3.88 -10.14
N ARG A 37 7.81 -4.33 -11.01
CA ARG A 37 8.24 -5.75 -11.10
C ARG A 37 9.00 -6.23 -9.87
N GLU A 38 9.75 -5.33 -9.23
CA GLU A 38 10.44 -5.60 -7.94
C GLU A 38 9.48 -5.56 -6.73
N GLY A 39 8.17 -5.41 -6.95
CA GLY A 39 7.17 -5.35 -5.88
C GLY A 39 7.07 -3.99 -5.18
N ILE A 40 7.83 -2.99 -5.63
CA ILE A 40 7.79 -1.63 -5.06
C ILE A 40 6.51 -0.95 -5.55
N THR A 41 5.55 -0.77 -4.65
CA THR A 41 4.30 -0.05 -4.91
C THR A 41 4.52 1.47 -4.95
N SER A 42 3.59 2.19 -5.58
CA SER A 42 3.56 3.64 -5.50
C SER A 42 3.45 4.08 -4.03
N ARG A 43 4.09 5.20 -3.67
CA ARG A 43 3.99 5.75 -2.31
C ARG A 43 2.55 6.04 -1.88
N ARG A 44 1.66 6.33 -2.84
CA ARG A 44 0.22 6.53 -2.58
C ARG A 44 -0.48 5.24 -2.12
N ASP A 45 -0.05 4.11 -2.65
CA ASP A 45 -0.69 2.80 -2.42
C ASP A 45 0.09 1.98 -1.36
N SER A 46 1.24 2.49 -0.93
CA SER A 46 2.08 1.90 0.10
C SER A 46 1.63 2.37 1.49
N THR A 47 1.49 1.42 2.42
CA THR A 47 1.27 1.74 3.83
C THR A 47 2.49 2.49 4.38
N PRO A 48 2.32 3.69 4.97
CA PRO A 48 3.44 4.37 5.61
C PRO A 48 4.04 3.50 6.73
N ASN A 49 5.36 3.43 6.83
CA ASN A 49 6.04 2.63 7.87
C ASN A 49 5.64 3.02 9.31
N ASN A 50 5.19 4.26 9.50
CA ASN A 50 4.75 4.80 10.80
C ASN A 50 3.23 4.74 10.99
N LEU A 51 2.49 4.07 10.10
CA LEU A 51 1.05 3.93 10.22
C LEU A 51 0.72 2.89 11.29
N LYS A 52 0.44 3.33 12.51
CA LYS A 52 0.06 2.46 13.64
C LYS A 52 -1.41 2.00 13.57
N LEU A 53 -2.26 2.65 12.78
CA LEU A 53 -3.71 2.43 12.70
C LEU A 53 -4.16 2.27 11.24
N THR A 54 -4.92 1.22 10.92
CA THR A 54 -5.44 0.95 9.56
C THR A 54 -6.82 1.59 9.39
N ARG A 55 -7.19 1.98 8.16
CA ARG A 55 -8.50 2.60 7.89
C ARG A 55 -9.69 1.69 8.27
N ASN A 56 -9.51 0.38 8.23
CA ASN A 56 -10.54 -0.61 8.57
C ASN A 56 -10.86 -0.69 10.07
N ASP A 57 -9.99 -0.16 10.93
CA ASP A 57 -10.19 -0.22 12.39
C ASP A 57 -11.24 0.80 12.87
N LEU A 58 -11.55 1.82 12.06
CA LEU A 58 -12.50 2.89 12.41
C LEU A 58 -13.91 2.70 11.83
N ASP A 59 -14.04 2.02 10.68
CA ASP A 59 -15.30 1.98 9.91
C ASP A 59 -16.28 0.90 10.38
N SER A 60 -15.83 -0.03 11.22
CA SER A 60 -16.59 -1.25 11.56
C SER A 60 -17.80 -1.02 12.48
N ARG A 61 -18.08 0.20 12.97
CA ARG A 61 -19.10 0.41 14.02
C ARG A 61 -20.16 1.46 13.76
N GLY A 62 -20.14 2.16 12.61
CA GLY A 62 -21.25 3.06 12.23
C GLY A 62 -21.49 4.27 13.14
N PHE A 63 -20.57 4.60 14.05
CA PHE A 63 -20.63 5.77 14.93
C PHE A 63 -19.49 6.73 14.62
N SER A 64 -19.77 8.05 14.56
CA SER A 64 -18.73 9.07 14.48
C SER A 64 -17.79 8.92 15.69
N PRO A 65 -16.50 8.62 15.49
CA PRO A 65 -15.61 8.37 16.62
C PRO A 65 -15.42 9.65 17.43
N ARG A 66 -15.82 9.63 18.70
CA ARG A 66 -15.39 10.67 19.67
C ARG A 66 -13.92 10.44 20.01
N LEU A 67 -13.13 11.50 20.17
CA LEU A 67 -11.68 11.40 20.42
C LEU A 67 -11.32 10.41 21.54
N ALA A 68 -12.06 10.43 22.65
CA ALA A 68 -11.86 9.50 23.77
C ALA A 68 -12.08 8.02 23.39
N SER A 69 -13.06 7.74 22.53
CA SER A 69 -13.33 6.37 22.05
C SER A 69 -12.27 5.88 21.06
N VAL A 70 -11.68 6.80 20.28
CA VAL A 70 -10.54 6.49 19.39
C VAL A 70 -9.28 6.22 20.20
N GLU A 71 -9.04 7.01 21.26
CA GLU A 71 -7.89 6.85 22.15
C GLU A 71 -7.92 5.50 22.88
N ASP A 72 -9.07 5.14 23.47
CA ASP A 72 -9.22 3.86 24.16
C ASP A 72 -9.05 2.66 23.20
N MET A 73 -9.59 2.77 21.99
CA MET A 73 -9.42 1.76 20.94
C MET A 73 -7.96 1.66 20.45
N ALA A 74 -7.29 2.80 20.26
CA ALA A 74 -5.88 2.84 19.88
C ALA A 74 -5.00 2.22 20.97
N ASN A 75 -5.30 2.47 22.25
CA ASN A 75 -4.63 1.87 23.39
C ASN A 75 -4.81 0.35 23.44
N GLN A 76 -6.04 -0.16 23.27
CA GLN A 76 -6.30 -1.59 23.22
C GLN A 76 -5.55 -2.29 22.07
N LEU A 77 -5.53 -1.68 20.88
CA LEU A 77 -4.80 -2.20 19.71
C LEU A 77 -3.28 -2.14 19.89
N LEU A 78 -2.77 -1.13 20.61
CA LEU A 78 -1.34 -1.02 20.87
C LEU A 78 -0.87 -2.02 21.94
N VAL A 79 -1.66 -2.23 22.99
CA VAL A 79 -1.40 -3.24 24.04
C VAL A 79 -1.37 -4.63 23.44
N THR A 80 -2.36 -4.99 22.60
CA THR A 80 -2.39 -6.30 21.94
C THR A 80 -1.22 -6.55 21.00
N ARG A 81 -0.64 -5.50 20.39
CA ARG A 81 0.44 -5.63 19.40
C ARG A 81 1.86 -5.44 19.97
N THR A 82 2.01 -4.66 21.04
CA THR A 82 3.33 -4.21 21.52
C THR A 82 3.46 -4.11 23.04
N GLY A 83 2.37 -4.34 23.80
CA GLY A 83 2.39 -4.26 25.27
C GLY A 83 2.55 -2.85 25.87
N GLY A 84 2.54 -1.79 25.04
CA GLY A 84 2.67 -0.41 25.49
C GLY A 84 1.36 0.39 25.42
N LYS A 85 1.20 1.37 26.33
CA LYS A 85 0.09 2.37 26.32
C LYS A 85 0.53 3.69 25.65
N VAL A 86 -0.37 4.38 24.98
CA VAL A 86 -0.15 5.76 24.46
C VAL A 86 -0.80 6.78 25.40
N GLY A 87 -0.10 7.89 25.64
CA GLY A 87 -0.49 8.94 26.59
C GLY A 87 0.22 8.79 27.95
N LYS A 88 0.51 9.91 28.61
CA LYS A 88 1.11 9.92 29.96
C LYS A 88 0.19 9.22 30.95
#